data_AF-A0A0C2W7E2-F1
#
_entry.id   AF-A0A0C2W7E2-F1
#
_cell.length_a   1.000
_cell.length_b   1.000
_cell.length_c   1.000
_cell.angle_alpha   90.00
_cell.angle_beta   90.00
_cell.angle_gamma   90.00
#
_symmetry.space_group_name_H-M   'P 1'
#
loop_
_entity.id
_entity.type
_entity.pdbx_description
1 polymer ?
#
loop_
_entity_poly.entity_id
_entity_poly.type
_entity_poly.pdbx_seq_one_letter_code
_entity_poly.pdbx_strand_id
1 'polypeptide(L)' 'MAKYKNEDIFQIVQTENVKFIRLQFTDILGTIKNVEIPAS' A
#
# COMPACT_ATOMS: atom_id res chain seq x y z
N MET A 1 -0.32 8.66 -15.85
CA MET A 1 1.06 8.24 -15.59
C MET A 1 1.17 7.82 -14.15
N ALA A 2 1.82 6.70 -13.85
CA ALA A 2 2.10 6.35 -12.45
C ALA A 2 3.06 7.39 -11.87
N LYS A 3 2.66 8.06 -10.78
CA LYS A 3 3.45 9.10 -10.10
C LYS A 3 4.74 8.53 -9.46
N TYR A 4 4.77 7.22 -9.24
CA TYR A 4 5.84 6.50 -8.58
C TYR A 4 6.17 5.23 -9.35
N LYS A 5 7.45 4.87 -9.40
CA LYS A 5 7.91 3.52 -9.75
C LYS A 5 7.89 2.64 -8.50
N ASN A 6 7.98 1.32 -8.70
CA ASN A 6 8.01 0.37 -7.58
C ASN A 6 9.16 0.66 -6.60
N GLU A 7 10.35 0.98 -7.13
CA GLU A 7 11.55 1.32 -6.36
C GLU A 7 11.31 2.53 -5.43
N ASP A 8 10.63 3.57 -5.93
CA ASP A 8 10.30 4.77 -5.15
C ASP A 8 9.44 4.41 -3.93
N ILE A 9 8.45 3.50 -4.11
CA ILE A 9 7.57 3.06 -3.02
C ILE A 9 8.34 2.30 -1.96
N PHE A 10 9.25 1.41 -2.33
CA PHE A 10 10.10 0.70 -1.37
C PHE A 10 11.01 1.65 -0.60
N GLN A 11 11.57 2.66 -1.27
CA GLN A 11 12.40 3.66 -0.62
C GLN A 11 11.59 4.51 0.37
N ILE A 12 10.35 4.87 0.03
CA ILE A 12 9.44 5.58 0.94
C ILE A 12 9.12 4.71 2.16
N VAL A 13 8.78 3.44 1.97
CA VAL A 13 8.48 2.49 3.06
C VAL A 13 9.64 2.39 4.05
N GLN A 14 10.88 2.32 3.56
CA GLN A 14 12.07 2.28 4.41
C GLN A 14 12.35 3.62 5.11
N THR A 15 12.32 4.72 4.36
CA THR A 15 12.67 6.07 4.87
C THR A 15 11.70 6.54 5.94
N GLU A 16 10.41 6.27 5.74
CA GLU A 16 9.33 6.66 6.66
C GLU A 16 9.11 5.61 7.77
N ASN A 17 9.93 4.55 7.82
CA ASN A 17 9.83 3.46 8.79
C ASN A 17 8.40 2.88 8.89
N VAL A 18 7.79 2.63 7.74
CA VAL A 18 6.42 2.09 7.63
C VAL A 18 6.42 0.66 8.15
N LYS A 19 5.57 0.38 9.15
CA LYS A 19 5.47 -0.94 9.79
C LYS A 19 4.38 -1.82 9.21
N PHE A 20 3.32 -1.21 8.69
CA PHE A 20 2.15 -1.90 8.16
C PHE A 20 1.68 -1.22 6.87
N ILE A 21 1.26 -2.04 5.92
CA ILE A 21 0.73 -1.62 4.62
C ILE A 21 -0.73 -2.03 4.55
N ARG A 22 -1.60 -1.08 4.23
CA ARG A 22 -3.02 -1.33 4.01
C ARG A 22 -3.31 -1.45 2.52
N LEU A 23 -3.61 -2.65 2.07
CA LEU A 23 -4.08 -2.91 0.72
C LEU A 23 -5.59 -2.66 0.67
N GLN A 24 -5.99 -1.62 -0.06
CA GLN A 24 -7.40 -1.25 -0.23
C GLN A 24 -7.92 -1.73 -1.58
N PHE A 25 -9.10 -2.30 -1.59
CA PHE A 25 -9.81 -2.68 -2.80
C PHE A 25 -11.31 -2.51 -2.61
N THR A 26 -12.03 -2.40 -3.72
CA THR A 26 -13.48 -2.32 -3.74
C THR A 26 -14.03 -3.65 -4.21
N ASP A 27 -14.98 -4.22 -3.48
CA ASP A 27 -15.66 -5.43 -3.94
C ASP A 27 -16.73 -5.13 -5.00
N ILE A 28 -17.35 -6.19 -5.54
CA ILE A 28 -18.35 -6.08 -6.61
C ILE A 28 -19.57 -5.23 -6.20
N LEU A 29 -19.87 -5.15 -4.89
CA LEU A 29 -20.99 -4.38 -4.36
C LEU A 29 -20.61 -2.92 -4.05
N GLY A 30 -19.39 -2.49 -4.40
CA GLY A 30 -18.92 -1.13 -4.15
C GLY A 30 -18.43 -0.90 -2.72
N THR A 31 -18.32 -1.96 -1.89
CA THR A 31 -17.87 -1.82 -0.50
C THR A 31 -16.35 -1.74 -0.46
N ILE A 32 -15.81 -0.70 0.19
CA ILE A 32 -14.39 -0.56 0.42
C ILE A 32 -13.95 -1.60 1.46
N LYS A 33 -13.04 -2.47 1.07
CA LYS A 33 -12.38 -3.44 1.94
C LYS A 33 -10.90 -3.15 2.02
N ASN A 34 -10.30 -3.60 3.11
CA ASN A 34 -8.88 -3.45 3.32
C ASN A 34 -8.30 -4.66 4.04
N VAL A 35 -7.05 -4.98 3.71
CA VAL A 35 -6.23 -5.99 4.37
C VAL A 35 -4.95 -5.31 4.83
N GLU A 36 -4.58 -5.54 6.08
CA GLU A 36 -3.36 -5.01 6.68
C GLU A 36 -2.28 -6.10 6.70
N ILE A 37 -1.10 -5.77 6.18
CA ILE A 37 0.06 -6.66 6.19
C ILE A 37 1.26 -5.94 6.86
N PRO A 38 2.14 -6.66 7.56
CA PRO A 38 3.43 -6.11 7.96
C PRO A 38 4.22 -5.68 6.72
N ALA A 39 5.04 -4.63 6.85
CA ALA A 39 5.94 -4.19 5.78
C ALA A 39 7.19 -5.07 5.63
N SER A 40 7.37 -6.06 6.51
CA SER A 40 8.48 -7.01 6.58
C SER A 40 8.25 -8.29 5.78
#